data_AF-A0A969L6U2-F1
#
_entry.id   AF-A0A969L6U2-F1
#
_cell.length_a   1.000
_cell.length_b   1.000
_cell.length_c   1.000
_cell.angle_alpha   90.00
_cell.angle_beta   90.00
_cell.angle_gamma   90.00
#
_symmetry.space_group_name_H-M   'P 1'
#
loop_
_entity.id
_entity.type
_entity.pdbx_description
1 polymer ?
#
loop_
_entity_poly.entity_id
_entity_poly.type
_entity_poly.pdbx_seq_one_letter_code
_entity_poly.pdbx_strand_id
1 'polypeptide(L)'
;MKNLPIGISDFREVRTENYYYVDKSLLIKEVIDDSKIILLTRPRRFGKSINLSLLHYFFEKADQDTSYLFKDLKIWQAGEAYTSRQGQYPVISLTFKDIKKDNWEDTLALLKNIISQEYQRHSYLKDAGVLSPHELVRFNQIITGEASTVYFEISLRDLSEYLARYYKKRTVILIDEYDTPINAAYLHDFYQPTVQFIRGLLSGAYKDNSFLEQGVITGIFRVAKEGIFSGLNNLAEYSVLNQPFADKFGFTEAEVKQLLADYHYPTNLKGCAPGTMVITLVGGLLYIIPGRLIATFSTLRKASSFTGATPVTTP
;
A
#
# COMPACT_ATOMS: atom_id res chain seq x y z
N MET A 1 -13.25 -23.62 8.61
CA MET A 1 -13.56 -22.17 8.57
C MET A 1 -12.25 -21.42 8.42
N LYS A 2 -12.16 -20.42 7.54
CA LYS A 2 -10.92 -19.66 7.33
C LYS A 2 -10.67 -18.68 8.47
N ASN A 3 -9.41 -18.35 8.76
CA ASN A 3 -9.08 -17.33 9.76
C ASN A 3 -9.28 -15.92 9.20
N LEU A 4 -9.67 -14.94 10.02
CA LEU A 4 -9.69 -13.54 9.58
C LEU A 4 -8.25 -12.96 9.65
N PRO A 5 -7.74 -12.32 8.59
CA PRO A 5 -6.36 -11.81 8.54
C PRO A 5 -6.21 -10.50 9.33
N ILE A 6 -6.36 -10.56 10.65
CA ILE A 6 -6.32 -9.37 11.51
C ILE A 6 -4.86 -9.02 11.81
N GLY A 7 -4.43 -7.85 11.35
CA GLY A 7 -3.05 -7.38 11.51
C GLY A 7 -2.07 -7.94 10.48
N ILE A 8 -2.56 -8.80 9.58
CA ILE A 8 -1.78 -9.36 8.49
C ILE A 8 -1.90 -8.44 7.28
N SER A 9 -0.76 -7.97 6.80
CA SER A 9 -0.68 -7.10 5.62
C SER A 9 0.10 -7.73 4.47
N ASP A 10 0.65 -8.93 4.64
CA ASP A 10 1.33 -9.64 3.57
C ASP A 10 0.32 -10.46 2.75
N PHE A 11 0.24 -10.17 1.46
CA PHE A 11 -0.70 -10.82 0.56
C PHE A 11 -0.38 -12.31 0.40
N ARG A 12 0.90 -12.70 0.34
CA ARG A 12 1.28 -14.11 0.21
C ARG A 12 0.83 -14.90 1.42
N GLU A 13 1.10 -14.42 2.64
CA GLU A 13 0.65 -15.02 3.91
C GLU A 13 -0.87 -15.23 3.90
N VAL A 14 -1.64 -14.21 3.51
CA VAL A 14 -3.10 -14.31 3.41
C VAL A 14 -3.54 -15.38 2.40
N ARG A 15 -2.80 -15.56 1.30
CA ARG A 15 -3.11 -16.57 0.27
C ARG A 15 -2.67 -17.98 0.67
N THR A 16 -1.58 -18.12 1.41
CA THR A 16 -0.99 -19.43 1.75
C THR A 16 -1.44 -19.98 3.10
N GLU A 17 -1.83 -19.13 4.05
CA GLU A 17 -2.06 -19.54 5.45
C GLU A 17 -3.54 -19.60 5.86
N ASN A 18 -4.40 -20.24 5.05
CA ASN A 18 -5.82 -20.49 5.34
C ASN A 18 -6.61 -19.26 5.86
N TYR A 19 -6.21 -18.05 5.44
CA TYR A 19 -6.92 -16.82 5.76
C TYR A 19 -8.03 -16.53 4.76
N TYR A 20 -9.06 -15.84 5.25
CA TYR A 20 -10.16 -15.35 4.44
C TYR A 20 -9.69 -14.13 3.65
N TYR A 21 -9.79 -14.20 2.33
CA TYR A 21 -9.38 -13.16 1.41
C TYR A 21 -10.55 -12.74 0.53
N VAL A 22 -10.87 -11.45 0.53
CA VAL A 22 -11.80 -10.86 -0.44
C VAL A 22 -10.99 -10.42 -1.64
N ASP A 23 -11.33 -10.97 -2.81
CA ASP A 23 -10.57 -10.73 -4.04
C ASP A 23 -10.70 -9.29 -4.54
N LYS A 24 -9.62 -8.52 -4.33
CA LYS A 24 -9.40 -7.16 -4.83
C LYS A 24 -8.36 -7.10 -5.96
N SER A 25 -8.01 -8.23 -6.57
CA SER A 25 -6.93 -8.33 -7.55
C SER A 25 -7.13 -7.48 -8.81
N LEU A 26 -8.36 -7.10 -9.14
CA LEU A 26 -8.62 -6.13 -10.22
C LEU A 26 -8.01 -4.75 -9.95
N LEU A 27 -7.54 -4.46 -8.72
CA LEU A 27 -6.67 -3.31 -8.46
C LEU A 27 -5.48 -3.28 -9.41
N ILE A 28 -4.87 -4.43 -9.70
CA ILE A 28 -3.72 -4.54 -10.61
C ILE A 28 -4.08 -4.01 -12.00
N LYS A 29 -5.25 -4.40 -12.51
CA LYS A 29 -5.78 -3.91 -13.79
C LYS A 29 -5.93 -2.39 -13.77
N GLU A 30 -6.58 -1.84 -12.73
CA GLU A 30 -6.75 -0.39 -12.63
C GLU A 30 -5.39 0.33 -12.55
N VAL A 31 -4.39 -0.24 -11.86
CA VAL A 31 -3.04 0.34 -11.80
C VAL A 31 -2.34 0.31 -13.17
N ILE A 32 -2.49 -0.78 -13.93
CA ILE A 32 -1.85 -0.94 -15.25
C ILE A 32 -2.45 -0.02 -16.32
N ASP A 33 -3.76 0.20 -16.26
CA ASP A 33 -4.49 0.96 -17.28
C ASP A 33 -4.51 2.48 -17.03
N ASP A 34 -4.03 2.93 -15.87
CA ASP A 34 -4.03 4.33 -15.46
C ASP A 34 -2.70 5.05 -15.80
N SER A 35 -2.53 6.24 -15.23
CA SER A 35 -1.29 7.00 -15.23
C SER A 35 -0.13 6.25 -14.60
N LYS A 36 1.08 6.66 -15.02
CA LYS A 36 2.35 6.12 -14.56
C LYS A 36 2.58 6.26 -13.06
N ILE A 37 1.98 7.27 -12.42
CA ILE A 37 2.16 7.56 -10.98
C ILE A 37 0.80 7.74 -10.35
N ILE A 38 0.45 6.89 -9.40
CA ILE A 38 -0.87 6.86 -8.77
C ILE A 38 -0.73 7.10 -7.27
N LEU A 39 -1.49 8.06 -6.74
CA LEU A 39 -1.66 8.27 -5.30
C LEU A 39 -3.05 7.78 -4.86
N LEU A 40 -3.06 6.79 -3.98
CA LEU A 40 -4.25 6.16 -3.42
C LEU A 40 -4.43 6.60 -1.96
N THR A 41 -5.32 7.57 -1.73
CA THR A 41 -5.62 8.06 -0.37
C THR A 41 -6.82 7.33 0.23
N ARG A 42 -6.62 6.61 1.33
CA ARG A 42 -7.67 5.83 2.01
C ARG A 42 -7.55 5.91 3.53
N PRO A 43 -8.66 5.87 4.28
CA PRO A 43 -8.65 5.80 5.74
C PRO A 43 -7.82 4.62 6.28
N ARG A 44 -7.52 4.67 7.58
CA ARG A 44 -6.83 3.56 8.27
C ARG A 44 -7.64 2.27 8.15
N ARG A 45 -6.95 1.14 7.99
CA ARG A 45 -7.53 -0.22 7.89
C ARG A 45 -8.41 -0.50 6.66
N PHE A 46 -8.27 0.28 5.58
CA PHE A 46 -8.96 0.04 4.30
C PHE A 46 -8.20 -0.90 3.36
N GLY A 47 -7.21 -1.64 3.87
CA GLY A 47 -6.45 -2.62 3.09
C GLY A 47 -5.34 -2.02 2.21
N LYS A 48 -4.82 -0.83 2.54
CA LYS A 48 -3.71 -0.20 1.80
C LYS A 48 -2.47 -1.10 1.69
N SER A 49 -1.94 -1.53 2.84
CA SER A 49 -0.73 -2.33 2.90
C SER A 49 -0.87 -3.70 2.23
N ILE A 50 -2.01 -4.40 2.43
CA ILE A 50 -2.26 -5.68 1.75
C ILE A 50 -2.39 -5.52 0.23
N ASN A 51 -2.99 -4.41 -0.23
CA ASN A 51 -3.09 -4.11 -1.65
C ASN A 51 -1.73 -3.74 -2.26
N LEU A 52 -0.85 -3.06 -1.52
CA LEU A 52 0.52 -2.82 -1.96
C LEU A 52 1.35 -4.10 -1.99
N SER A 53 1.20 -4.97 -0.99
CA SER A 53 1.81 -6.30 -0.99
C SER A 53 1.31 -7.14 -2.20
N LEU A 54 0.03 -7.05 -2.54
CA LEU A 54 -0.53 -7.68 -3.73
C LEU A 54 0.13 -7.16 -5.02
N LEU A 55 0.31 -5.84 -5.16
CA LEU A 55 0.99 -5.25 -6.31
C LEU A 55 2.46 -5.67 -6.37
N HIS A 56 3.13 -5.71 -5.22
CA HIS A 56 4.52 -6.18 -5.08
C HIS A 56 4.64 -7.60 -5.64
N TYR A 57 3.90 -8.57 -5.09
CA TYR A 57 3.99 -9.96 -5.54
C TYR A 57 3.54 -10.16 -7.00
N PHE A 58 2.67 -9.29 -7.52
CA PHE A 58 2.25 -9.37 -8.91
C PHE A 58 3.37 -8.92 -9.85
N PHE A 59 3.98 -7.75 -9.61
CA PHE A 59 4.97 -7.20 -10.53
C PHE A 59 6.37 -7.79 -10.36
N GLU A 60 6.76 -8.14 -9.13
CA GLU A 60 8.14 -8.45 -8.80
C GLU A 60 8.66 -9.70 -9.52
N LYS A 61 9.74 -9.50 -10.26
CA LYS A 61 10.57 -10.57 -10.80
C LYS A 61 11.36 -11.20 -9.65
N ALA A 62 10.84 -12.31 -9.14
CA ALA A 62 11.49 -13.15 -8.14
C ALA A 62 12.10 -14.41 -8.79
N ASP A 63 13.05 -15.05 -8.08
CA ASP A 63 13.62 -16.33 -8.50
C ASP A 63 12.59 -17.47 -8.46
N GLN A 64 11.61 -17.36 -7.56
CA GLN A 64 10.52 -18.33 -7.41
C GLN A 64 9.27 -17.85 -8.16
N ASP A 65 8.57 -18.79 -8.81
CA ASP A 65 7.29 -18.51 -9.45
C ASP A 65 6.24 -18.14 -8.38
N THR A 66 5.69 -16.92 -8.47
CA THR A 66 4.62 -16.42 -7.61
C THR A 66 3.24 -16.42 -8.28
N SER A 67 3.15 -16.90 -9.54
CA SER A 67 1.89 -16.90 -10.32
C SER A 67 0.76 -17.66 -9.62
N TYR A 68 1.09 -18.72 -8.86
CA TYR A 68 0.12 -19.52 -8.10
C TYR A 68 -0.72 -18.70 -7.12
N LEU A 69 -0.23 -17.55 -6.64
CA LEU A 69 -0.98 -16.67 -5.74
C LEU A 69 -2.20 -16.03 -6.40
N PHE A 70 -2.21 -15.98 -7.75
CA PHE A 70 -3.18 -15.23 -8.54
C PHE A 70 -4.10 -16.09 -9.41
N LYS A 71 -3.77 -17.37 -9.67
CA LYS A 71 -4.46 -18.21 -10.68
C LYS A 71 -5.98 -18.32 -10.50
N ASP A 72 -6.46 -18.27 -9.26
CA ASP A 72 -7.88 -18.33 -8.90
C ASP A 72 -8.53 -16.95 -8.68
N LEU A 73 -7.78 -15.86 -8.88
CA LEU A 73 -8.26 -14.49 -8.69
C LEU A 73 -8.72 -13.85 -10.01
N LYS A 74 -9.60 -12.85 -9.91
CA LYS A 74 -10.17 -12.11 -11.04
C LYS A 74 -9.12 -11.53 -11.98
N ILE A 75 -7.97 -11.08 -11.48
CA ILE A 75 -6.89 -10.55 -12.34
C ILE A 75 -6.38 -11.58 -13.34
N TRP A 76 -6.33 -12.86 -12.96
CA TRP A 76 -5.86 -13.91 -13.85
C TRP A 76 -6.83 -14.18 -15.00
N GLN A 77 -8.10 -13.88 -14.77
CA GLN A 77 -9.18 -13.97 -15.75
C GLN A 77 -9.30 -12.71 -16.61
N ALA A 78 -8.57 -11.62 -16.30
CA ALA A 78 -8.63 -10.36 -17.03
C ALA A 78 -7.92 -10.41 -18.41
N GLY A 79 -7.20 -11.49 -18.70
CA GLY A 79 -6.59 -11.75 -20.00
C GLY A 79 -5.07 -11.55 -20.05
N GLU A 80 -4.48 -11.95 -21.18
CA GLU A 80 -3.02 -11.99 -21.40
C GLU A 80 -2.33 -10.63 -21.25
N ALA A 81 -3.03 -9.54 -21.60
CA ALA A 81 -2.53 -8.18 -21.44
C ALA A 81 -2.10 -7.86 -20.00
N TYR A 82 -2.71 -8.52 -19.00
CA TYR A 82 -2.37 -8.38 -17.58
C TYR A 82 -1.48 -9.52 -17.10
N THR A 83 -1.81 -10.78 -17.39
CA THR A 83 -1.04 -11.92 -16.86
C THR A 83 0.40 -11.95 -17.38
N SER A 84 0.66 -11.49 -18.60
CA SER A 84 2.01 -11.37 -19.16
C SER A 84 2.91 -10.38 -18.40
N ARG A 85 2.34 -9.48 -17.59
CA ARG A 85 3.08 -8.54 -16.74
C ARG A 85 3.46 -9.12 -15.37
N GLN A 86 2.94 -10.29 -15.01
CA GLN A 86 3.21 -10.93 -13.73
C GLN A 86 4.68 -11.37 -13.68
N GLY A 87 5.37 -11.01 -12.60
CA GLY A 87 6.76 -11.42 -12.34
C GLY A 87 7.80 -10.85 -13.31
N GLN A 88 7.52 -9.71 -13.96
CA GLN A 88 8.37 -9.18 -15.03
C GLN A 88 9.27 -8.01 -14.64
N TYR A 89 9.04 -7.37 -13.49
CA TYR A 89 9.66 -6.09 -13.16
C TYR A 89 10.48 -6.16 -11.88
N PRO A 90 11.64 -5.49 -11.80
CA PRO A 90 12.18 -5.14 -10.50
C PRO A 90 11.21 -4.23 -9.77
N VAL A 91 11.03 -4.48 -8.48
CA VAL A 91 10.17 -3.68 -7.59
C VAL A 91 11.05 -3.05 -6.52
N ILE A 92 10.86 -1.76 -6.27
CA ILE A 92 11.31 -1.06 -5.07
C ILE A 92 10.07 -0.87 -4.17
N SER A 93 10.10 -1.32 -2.92
CA SER A 93 8.94 -1.28 -2.03
C SER A 93 9.32 -0.76 -0.65
N LEU A 94 8.72 0.36 -0.24
CA LEU A 94 8.95 0.98 1.06
C LEU A 94 7.64 1.16 1.84
N THR A 95 7.72 1.08 3.18
CA THR A 95 6.61 1.43 4.07
C THR A 95 7.07 2.37 5.16
N PHE A 96 6.34 3.47 5.37
CA PHE A 96 6.65 4.45 6.42
C PHE A 96 5.66 4.39 7.60
N LYS A 97 4.87 3.32 7.69
CA LYS A 97 3.81 3.12 8.71
C LYS A 97 4.29 3.23 10.16
N ASP A 98 5.56 2.97 10.42
CA ASP A 98 6.16 2.92 11.77
C ASP A 98 6.98 4.17 12.12
N ILE A 99 7.02 5.19 11.25
CA ILE A 99 7.76 6.43 11.50
C ILE A 99 6.86 7.43 12.25
N LYS A 100 6.78 7.26 13.57
CA LYS A 100 5.95 8.08 14.48
C LYS A 100 6.80 8.68 15.59
N LYS A 101 7.85 9.40 15.20
CA LYS A 101 8.80 10.03 16.12
C LYS A 101 8.35 11.45 16.46
N ASP A 102 8.88 11.96 17.56
CA ASP A 102 8.61 13.29 18.09
C ASP A 102 9.73 14.30 17.80
N ASN A 103 10.77 13.87 17.07
CA ASN A 103 11.89 14.71 16.65
C ASN A 103 12.36 14.35 15.22
N TRP A 104 13.08 15.29 14.58
CA TRP A 104 13.53 15.15 13.21
C TRP A 104 14.67 14.14 13.07
N GLU A 105 15.59 14.09 14.03
CA GLU A 105 16.78 13.25 14.02
C GLU A 105 16.41 11.77 13.94
N ASP A 106 15.50 11.32 14.81
CA ASP A 106 14.99 9.95 14.82
C ASP A 106 14.13 9.64 13.58
N THR A 107 13.35 10.63 13.12
CA THR A 107 12.55 10.50 11.90
C THR A 107 13.46 10.25 10.69
N LEU A 108 14.50 11.07 10.54
CA LEU A 108 15.49 10.94 9.48
C LEU A 108 16.26 9.63 9.60
N ALA A 109 16.68 9.22 10.80
CA ALA A 109 17.36 7.95 11.02
C ALA A 109 16.51 6.75 10.57
N LEU A 110 15.21 6.74 10.90
CA LEU A 110 14.28 5.70 10.45
C LEU A 110 14.05 5.71 8.94
N LEU A 111 13.88 6.90 8.34
CA LEU A 111 13.77 7.05 6.88
C LEU A 111 15.00 6.50 6.17
N LYS A 112 16.20 6.87 6.63
CA LYS A 112 17.46 6.34 6.11
C LYS A 112 17.54 4.82 6.28
N ASN A 113 17.19 4.30 7.45
CA ASN A 113 17.23 2.86 7.71
C ASN A 113 16.30 2.07 6.76
N ILE A 114 15.08 2.55 6.52
CA ILE A 114 14.13 1.90 5.60
C ILE A 114 14.68 1.88 4.17
N ILE A 115 15.26 2.98 3.70
CA ILE A 115 15.93 3.04 2.39
C ILE A 115 17.14 2.09 2.36
N SER A 116 17.94 2.06 3.42
CA SER A 116 19.13 1.22 3.55
C SER A 116 18.77 -0.26 3.46
N GLN A 117 17.70 -0.69 4.13
CA GLN A 117 17.19 -2.06 4.08
C GLN A 117 16.77 -2.46 2.66
N GLU A 118 16.15 -1.54 1.92
CA GLU A 118 15.77 -1.81 0.54
C GLU A 118 16.99 -1.92 -0.39
N TYR A 119 18.02 -1.09 -0.18
CA TYR A 119 19.31 -1.26 -0.84
C TYR A 119 19.99 -2.60 -0.50
N GLN A 120 19.92 -3.02 0.77
CA GLN A 120 20.46 -4.31 1.22
C GLN A 120 19.74 -5.50 0.54
N ARG A 121 18.42 -5.41 0.35
CA ARG A 121 17.63 -6.40 -0.40
C ARG A 121 18.14 -6.59 -1.83
N HIS A 122 18.72 -5.53 -2.42
CA HIS A 122 19.33 -5.54 -3.74
C HIS A 122 20.87 -5.60 -3.71
N SER A 123 21.47 -6.13 -2.65
CA SER A 123 22.92 -6.23 -2.49
C SER A 123 23.62 -7.04 -3.60
N TYR A 124 22.91 -7.96 -4.26
CA TYR A 124 23.41 -8.70 -5.42
C TYR A 124 23.86 -7.80 -6.59
N LEU A 125 23.40 -6.54 -6.64
CA LEU A 125 23.83 -5.57 -7.65
C LEU A 125 25.32 -5.20 -7.52
N LYS A 126 25.91 -5.35 -6.33
CA LYS A 126 27.33 -5.06 -6.07
C LYS A 126 28.25 -5.96 -6.87
N ASP A 127 27.88 -7.24 -6.98
CA ASP A 127 28.68 -8.27 -7.64
C ASP A 127 28.28 -8.47 -9.11
N ALA A 128 27.19 -7.84 -9.55
CA ALA A 128 26.65 -7.98 -10.89
C ALA A 128 27.41 -7.22 -11.99
N GLY A 129 28.41 -6.40 -11.63
CA GLY A 129 29.20 -5.60 -12.58
C GLY A 129 28.42 -4.49 -13.30
N VAL A 130 27.23 -4.14 -12.80
CA VAL A 130 26.38 -3.08 -13.39
C VAL A 130 26.66 -1.70 -12.80
N LEU A 131 27.34 -1.63 -11.66
CA LEU A 131 27.69 -0.40 -10.96
C LEU A 131 29.12 0.05 -11.35
N SER A 132 29.29 1.33 -11.66
CA SER A 132 30.62 1.94 -11.74
C SER A 132 31.28 2.02 -10.35
N PRO A 133 32.61 2.22 -10.27
CA PRO A 133 33.31 2.32 -8.99
C PRO A 133 32.73 3.40 -8.05
N HIS A 134 32.31 4.54 -8.61
CA HIS A 134 31.69 5.62 -7.84
C HIS A 134 30.29 5.24 -7.33
N GLU A 135 29.48 4.59 -8.17
CA GLU A 135 28.15 4.12 -7.78
C GLU A 135 28.23 3.04 -6.71
N LEU A 136 29.23 2.15 -6.77
CA LEU A 136 29.45 1.14 -5.75
C LEU A 136 29.77 1.76 -4.38
N VAL A 137 30.61 2.80 -4.34
CA VAL A 137 30.88 3.57 -3.11
C VAL A 137 29.60 4.19 -2.57
N ARG A 138 28.83 4.89 -3.41
CA ARG A 138 27.57 5.50 -2.99
C ARG A 138 26.56 4.45 -2.50
N PHE A 139 26.44 3.33 -3.20
CA PHE A 139 25.55 2.23 -2.83
C PHE A 139 25.91 1.66 -1.44
N ASN A 140 27.20 1.50 -1.16
CA ASN A 140 27.67 1.09 0.16
C ASN A 140 27.37 2.13 1.24
N GLN A 141 27.57 3.42 0.97
CA GLN A 141 27.26 4.50 1.92
C GLN A 141 25.75 4.60 2.24
N ILE A 142 24.88 4.31 1.27
CA ILE A 142 23.43 4.22 1.53
C ILE A 142 23.16 3.04 2.45
N ILE A 143 23.72 1.86 2.18
CA ILE A 143 23.56 0.66 3.02
C ILE A 143 24.03 0.87 4.46
N THR A 144 25.14 1.58 4.67
CA THR A 144 25.70 1.84 6.00
C THR A 144 25.04 3.01 6.72
N GLY A 145 24.16 3.77 6.06
CA GLY A 145 23.54 4.98 6.64
C GLY A 145 24.41 6.23 6.60
N GLU A 146 25.64 6.12 6.07
CA GLU A 146 26.68 7.16 6.10
C GLU A 146 26.54 8.18 4.97
N ALA A 147 25.71 7.88 3.96
CA ALA A 147 25.45 8.82 2.88
C ALA A 147 24.79 10.11 3.38
N SER A 148 25.06 11.21 2.67
CA SER A 148 24.43 12.51 2.94
C SER A 148 22.92 12.44 2.75
N THR A 149 22.18 13.33 3.42
CA THR A 149 20.71 13.43 3.28
C THR A 149 20.29 13.61 1.82
N VAL A 150 21.04 14.40 1.05
CA VAL A 150 20.80 14.62 -0.39
C VAL A 150 20.89 13.31 -1.18
N TYR A 151 21.86 12.44 -0.86
CA TYR A 151 21.95 11.14 -1.51
C TYR A 151 20.81 10.20 -1.13
N PHE A 152 20.30 10.30 0.11
CA PHE A 152 19.08 9.57 0.49
C PHE A 152 17.85 10.08 -0.27
N GLU A 153 17.71 11.38 -0.50
CA GLU A 153 16.60 11.94 -1.28
C GLU A 153 16.60 11.48 -2.74
N ILE A 154 17.75 11.27 -3.37
CA ILE A 154 17.81 10.76 -4.75
C ILE A 154 17.95 9.23 -4.84
N SER A 155 18.06 8.54 -3.70
CA SER A 155 18.44 7.13 -3.64
C SER A 155 17.51 6.19 -4.41
N LEU A 156 16.20 6.46 -4.45
CA LEU A 156 15.26 5.58 -5.18
C LEU A 156 15.41 5.71 -6.69
N ARG A 157 15.83 6.90 -7.17
CA ARG A 157 16.18 7.10 -8.58
C ARG A 157 17.39 6.25 -8.94
N ASP A 158 18.47 6.41 -8.17
CA ASP A 158 19.73 5.68 -8.35
C ASP A 158 19.47 4.16 -8.34
N LEU A 159 18.73 3.66 -7.34
CA LEU A 159 18.38 2.25 -7.25
C LEU A 159 17.54 1.78 -8.45
N SER A 160 16.57 2.58 -8.89
CA SER A 160 15.75 2.23 -10.06
C SER A 160 16.57 2.13 -11.34
N GLU A 161 17.62 2.95 -11.48
CA GLU A 161 18.56 2.91 -12.59
C GLU A 161 19.47 1.67 -12.53
N TYR A 162 19.98 1.33 -11.35
CA TYR A 162 20.81 0.14 -11.15
C TYR A 162 20.03 -1.14 -11.46
N LEU A 163 18.79 -1.23 -10.98
CA LEU A 163 17.87 -2.33 -11.27
C LEU A 163 17.54 -2.39 -12.76
N ALA A 164 17.32 -1.25 -13.41
CA ALA A 164 17.04 -1.21 -14.84
C ALA A 164 18.23 -1.69 -15.68
N ARG A 165 19.47 -1.34 -15.30
CA ARG A 165 20.68 -1.86 -15.94
C ARG A 165 20.83 -3.37 -15.76
N TYR A 166 20.53 -3.90 -14.59
CA TYR A 166 20.64 -5.32 -14.28
C TYR A 166 19.57 -6.16 -14.99
N TYR A 167 18.30 -5.83 -14.79
CA TYR A 167 17.18 -6.62 -15.33
C TYR A 167 16.82 -6.29 -16.78
N LYS A 168 17.38 -5.22 -17.36
CA LYS A 168 16.99 -4.67 -18.68
C LYS A 168 15.48 -4.36 -18.75
N LYS A 169 14.91 -3.96 -17.62
CA LYS A 169 13.49 -3.67 -17.42
C LYS A 169 13.35 -2.45 -16.53
N ARG A 170 12.37 -1.60 -16.81
CA ARG A 170 12.02 -0.48 -15.93
C ARG A 170 11.49 -0.99 -14.58
N THR A 171 11.59 -0.16 -13.56
CA THR A 171 11.36 -0.49 -12.16
C THR A 171 10.00 0.00 -11.69
N VAL A 172 9.26 -0.84 -10.98
CA VAL A 172 8.04 -0.44 -10.27
C VAL A 172 8.42 0.09 -8.89
N ILE A 173 7.90 1.24 -8.49
CA ILE A 173 8.18 1.83 -7.17
C ILE A 173 6.88 1.94 -6.37
N LEU A 174 6.86 1.31 -5.19
CA LEU A 174 5.71 1.25 -4.29
C LEU A 174 6.09 1.92 -2.95
N ILE A 175 5.27 2.88 -2.50
CA ILE A 175 5.48 3.57 -1.21
C ILE A 175 4.18 3.54 -0.41
N ASP A 176 4.20 2.82 0.71
CA ASP A 176 3.07 2.70 1.62
C ASP A 176 3.14 3.75 2.75
N GLU A 177 1.99 4.38 3.02
CA GLU A 177 1.79 5.36 4.10
C GLU A 177 2.80 6.52 4.13
N TYR A 178 3.03 7.15 2.96
CA TYR A 178 4.00 8.25 2.79
C TYR A 178 3.77 9.41 3.76
N ASP A 179 2.52 9.62 4.19
CA ASP A 179 2.08 10.72 5.03
C ASP A 179 2.24 10.46 6.53
N THR A 180 2.55 9.24 6.96
CA THR A 180 2.78 8.91 8.37
C THR A 180 3.85 9.77 9.04
N PRO A 181 5.09 9.87 8.53
CA PRO A 181 6.12 10.72 9.11
C PRO A 181 5.71 12.20 9.11
N ILE A 182 5.01 12.66 8.06
CA ILE A 182 4.55 14.04 7.92
C ILE A 182 3.51 14.38 9.00
N ASN A 183 2.58 13.46 9.25
CA ASN A 183 1.55 13.61 10.28
C ASN A 183 2.17 13.65 11.69
N ALA A 184 3.18 12.82 11.97
CA ALA A 184 3.91 12.89 13.24
C ALA A 184 4.66 14.23 13.38
N ALA A 185 5.37 14.65 12.34
CA ALA A 185 6.11 15.90 12.31
C ALA A 185 5.23 17.15 12.52
N TYR A 186 3.99 17.12 12.03
CA TYR A 186 3.02 18.18 12.25
C TYR A 186 2.59 18.31 13.72
N LEU A 187 2.50 17.19 14.46
CA LEU A 187 2.10 17.17 15.86
C LEU A 187 3.21 17.61 16.83
N HIS A 188 4.45 17.66 16.36
CA HIS A 188 5.65 17.83 17.18
C HIS A 188 6.58 18.93 16.65
N ASP A 189 6.06 19.85 15.82
CA ASP A 189 6.75 21.07 15.36
C ASP A 189 8.02 20.89 14.50
N PHE A 190 8.18 19.76 13.80
CA PHE A 190 9.28 19.52 12.85
C PHE A 190 8.78 19.19 11.42
N TYR A 191 7.63 19.75 11.07
CA TYR A 191 6.95 19.53 9.78
C TYR A 191 7.83 19.86 8.56
N GLN A 192 8.49 21.03 8.55
CA GLN A 192 9.24 21.52 7.39
C GLN A 192 10.38 20.59 6.94
N PRO A 193 11.34 20.18 7.81
CA PRO A 193 12.42 19.30 7.38
C PRO A 193 11.89 17.94 6.90
N THR A 194 10.83 17.40 7.52
CA THR A 194 10.20 16.14 7.09
C THR A 194 9.59 16.26 5.69
N VAL A 195 8.84 17.33 5.43
CA VAL A 195 8.25 17.59 4.12
C VAL A 195 9.30 17.80 3.04
N GLN A 196 10.40 18.49 3.36
CA GLN A 196 11.51 18.70 2.43
C GLN A 196 12.13 17.36 2.01
N PHE A 197 12.45 16.49 2.97
CA PHE A 197 13.01 15.18 2.67
C PHE A 197 12.05 14.30 1.86
N ILE A 198 10.79 14.18 2.28
CA ILE A 198 9.79 13.37 1.56
C ILE A 198 9.57 13.92 0.15
N ARG A 199 9.54 15.24 -0.02
CA ARG A 199 9.45 15.88 -1.35
C ARG A 199 10.67 15.55 -2.21
N GLY A 200 11.89 15.64 -1.66
CA GLY A 200 13.12 15.27 -2.34
C GLY A 200 13.09 13.81 -2.79
N LEU A 201 12.71 12.91 -1.88
CA LEU A 201 12.57 11.48 -2.12
C LEU A 201 11.57 11.15 -3.23
N LEU A 202 10.35 11.66 -3.13
CA LEU A 202 9.30 11.40 -4.12
C LEU A 202 9.61 12.06 -5.46
N SER A 203 10.20 13.26 -5.46
CA SER A 203 10.63 13.91 -6.70
C SER A 203 11.74 13.12 -7.38
N GLY A 204 12.75 12.65 -6.63
CA GLY A 204 13.80 11.79 -7.18
C GLY A 204 13.24 10.48 -7.76
N ALA A 205 12.38 9.81 -7.01
CA ALA A 205 11.80 8.53 -7.41
C ALA A 205 10.91 8.63 -8.65
N TYR A 206 10.08 9.68 -8.75
CA TYR A 206 8.99 9.72 -9.72
C TYR A 206 9.10 10.81 -10.80
N LYS A 207 9.66 11.98 -10.48
CA LYS A 207 9.72 13.11 -11.43
C LYS A 207 10.78 12.84 -12.50
N ASP A 208 10.35 12.85 -13.77
CA ASP A 208 11.22 12.67 -14.94
C ASP A 208 12.12 11.42 -14.88
N ASN A 209 11.73 10.41 -14.09
CA ASN A 209 12.47 9.17 -13.95
C ASN A 209 12.20 8.25 -15.17
N SER A 210 13.17 8.21 -16.08
CA SER A 210 13.12 7.38 -17.29
C SER A 210 13.17 5.87 -17.01
N PHE A 211 13.63 5.47 -15.82
CA PHE A 211 13.73 4.08 -15.38
C PHE A 211 12.49 3.58 -14.63
N LEU A 212 11.55 4.47 -14.29
CA LEU A 212 10.27 4.10 -13.68
C LEU A 212 9.38 3.39 -14.72
N GLU A 213 8.76 2.29 -14.34
CA GLU A 213 7.65 1.65 -15.07
C GLU A 213 6.31 2.16 -14.54
N GLN A 214 6.06 1.93 -13.26
CA GLN A 214 4.82 2.28 -12.56
C GLN A 214 5.15 2.73 -11.13
N GLY A 215 4.51 3.80 -10.67
CA GLY A 215 4.59 4.30 -9.31
C GLY A 215 3.24 4.19 -8.59
N VAL A 216 3.21 3.62 -7.39
CA VAL A 216 2.01 3.63 -6.54
C VAL A 216 2.36 4.09 -5.13
N ILE A 217 1.69 5.13 -4.70
CA ILE A 217 1.87 5.76 -3.38
C ILE A 217 0.55 5.62 -2.62
N THR A 218 0.61 5.29 -1.32
CA THR A 218 -0.59 5.30 -0.47
C THR A 218 -0.44 6.22 0.73
N GLY A 219 -1.55 6.77 1.17
CA GLY A 219 -1.63 7.57 2.39
C GLY A 219 -3.05 7.68 2.92
N ILE A 220 -3.24 8.46 3.98
CA ILE A 220 -4.55 8.72 4.59
C ILE A 220 -5.11 10.05 4.07
N PHE A 221 -4.35 11.14 4.19
CA PHE A 221 -4.88 12.49 3.99
C PHE A 221 -4.18 13.27 2.88
N ARG A 222 -4.93 14.21 2.30
CA ARG A 222 -4.45 15.24 1.38
C ARG A 222 -3.66 16.36 2.05
N VAL A 223 -3.47 16.31 3.38
CA VAL A 223 -3.00 17.46 4.19
C VAL A 223 -1.64 18.01 3.72
N ALA A 224 -0.80 17.18 3.10
CA ALA A 224 0.51 17.59 2.59
C ALA A 224 0.52 18.05 1.11
N LYS A 225 -0.65 18.40 0.54
CA LYS A 225 -0.80 18.72 -0.89
C LYS A 225 -0.03 19.98 -1.33
N GLU A 226 0.11 20.98 -0.46
CA GLU A 226 0.83 22.22 -0.80
C GLU A 226 2.34 22.00 -0.77
N GLY A 227 2.85 21.45 -1.87
CA GLY A 227 4.26 21.50 -2.24
C GLY A 227 4.98 20.15 -2.37
N ILE A 228 4.50 19.05 -1.79
CA ILE A 228 5.17 17.74 -1.94
C ILE A 228 5.05 17.21 -3.38
N PHE A 229 3.84 17.31 -3.94
CA PHE A 229 3.52 16.73 -5.25
C PHE A 229 3.52 17.76 -6.38
N SER A 230 3.76 19.03 -6.11
CA SER A 230 3.72 20.10 -7.12
C SER A 230 4.74 19.91 -8.25
N GLY A 231 5.75 19.05 -8.06
CA GLY A 231 6.71 18.68 -9.09
C GLY A 231 6.36 17.46 -9.92
N LEU A 232 5.29 16.70 -9.63
CA LEU A 232 4.97 15.45 -10.32
C LEU A 232 3.98 15.69 -11.47
N ASN A 233 4.50 15.72 -12.70
CA ASN A 233 3.73 16.07 -13.90
C ASN A 233 2.66 15.04 -14.32
N ASN A 234 2.72 13.79 -13.82
CA ASN A 234 1.87 12.67 -14.25
C ASN A 234 1.20 11.92 -13.07
N LEU A 235 0.94 12.62 -11.97
CA LEU A 235 0.31 12.03 -10.78
C LEU A 235 -1.21 12.00 -10.93
N ALA A 236 -1.82 10.81 -11.02
CA ALA A 236 -3.25 10.65 -10.79
C ALA A 236 -3.53 10.43 -9.30
N GLU A 237 -4.57 11.09 -8.79
CA GLU A 237 -4.96 11.03 -7.40
C GLU A 237 -6.36 10.46 -7.24
N TYR A 238 -6.50 9.38 -6.49
CA TYR A 238 -7.78 8.75 -6.20
C TYR A 238 -8.04 8.72 -4.70
N SER A 239 -9.08 9.44 -4.28
CA SER A 239 -9.65 9.32 -2.93
C SER A 239 -10.68 8.18 -2.86
N VAL A 240 -11.25 7.95 -1.68
CA VAL A 240 -12.29 6.92 -1.43
C VAL A 240 -13.47 7.02 -2.40
N LEU A 241 -13.78 8.23 -2.88
CA LEU A 241 -14.97 8.50 -3.69
C LEU A 241 -14.73 8.39 -5.20
N ASN A 242 -13.48 8.27 -5.63
CA ASN A 242 -13.14 8.32 -7.06
C ASN A 242 -13.18 6.91 -7.67
N GLN A 243 -14.04 6.73 -8.67
CA GLN A 243 -13.88 5.64 -9.64
C GLN A 243 -12.61 5.89 -10.47
N PRO A 244 -11.83 4.87 -10.86
CA PRO A 244 -12.14 3.43 -10.83
C PRO A 244 -11.69 2.66 -9.56
N PHE A 245 -11.07 3.33 -8.57
CA PHE A 245 -10.46 2.68 -7.40
C PHE A 245 -11.39 2.54 -6.18
N ALA A 246 -12.67 2.89 -6.31
CA ALA A 246 -13.60 2.97 -5.18
C ALA A 246 -13.91 1.60 -4.56
N ASP A 247 -14.02 0.55 -5.38
CA ASP A 247 -14.32 -0.83 -4.97
C ASP A 247 -13.08 -1.68 -4.68
N LYS A 248 -11.87 -1.14 -4.90
CA LYS A 248 -10.60 -1.87 -4.74
C LYS A 248 -10.06 -1.86 -3.31
N PHE A 249 -10.60 -1.02 -2.44
CA PHE A 249 -10.19 -0.87 -1.04
C PHE A 249 -11.38 -1.08 -0.10
N GLY A 250 -11.18 -1.75 1.04
CA GLY A 250 -12.21 -2.21 1.97
C GLY A 250 -13.35 -3.01 1.31
N PHE A 251 -14.57 -2.99 1.88
CA PHE A 251 -15.65 -3.90 1.46
C PHE A 251 -16.88 -3.22 0.87
N THR A 252 -17.34 -3.71 -0.27
CA THR A 252 -18.66 -3.44 -0.82
C THR A 252 -19.74 -4.14 0.01
N GLU A 253 -20.98 -3.70 -0.13
CA GLU A 253 -22.14 -4.35 0.51
C GLU A 253 -22.22 -5.85 0.17
N ALA A 254 -22.06 -6.21 -1.11
CA ALA A 254 -22.12 -7.59 -1.56
C ALA A 254 -21.06 -8.46 -0.90
N GLU A 255 -19.83 -7.94 -0.77
CA GLU A 255 -18.73 -8.65 -0.10
C GLU A 255 -18.96 -8.80 1.41
N VAL A 256 -19.57 -7.82 2.07
CA VAL A 256 -19.95 -7.97 3.48
C VAL A 256 -21.03 -9.03 3.64
N LYS A 257 -22.06 -9.04 2.78
CA LYS A 257 -23.11 -10.08 2.82
C LYS A 257 -22.52 -11.47 2.61
N GLN A 258 -21.62 -11.63 1.64
CA GLN A 258 -20.94 -12.90 1.40
C GLN A 258 -20.12 -13.34 2.62
N LEU A 259 -19.33 -12.41 3.19
CA LEU A 259 -18.54 -12.69 4.38
C LEU A 259 -19.42 -13.16 5.55
N LEU A 260 -20.55 -12.50 5.80
CA LEU A 260 -21.46 -12.92 6.88
C LEU A 260 -22.05 -14.30 6.62
N ALA A 261 -22.41 -14.61 5.37
CA ALA A 261 -22.91 -15.91 4.99
C ALA A 261 -21.87 -17.03 5.19
N ASP A 262 -20.61 -16.79 4.80
CA ASP A 262 -19.51 -17.76 4.90
C ASP A 262 -19.16 -18.12 6.36
N TYR A 263 -19.45 -17.22 7.30
CA TYR A 263 -19.28 -17.43 8.74
C TYR A 263 -20.58 -17.72 9.48
N HIS A 264 -21.68 -17.97 8.76
CA HIS A 264 -23.02 -18.28 9.31
C HIS A 264 -23.57 -17.23 10.28
N TYR A 265 -23.23 -15.94 10.08
CA TYR A 265 -23.82 -14.84 10.84
C TYR A 265 -25.15 -14.40 10.21
N PRO A 266 -26.18 -14.11 11.02
CA PRO A 266 -27.49 -13.70 10.52
C PRO A 266 -27.43 -12.30 9.91
N THR A 267 -27.95 -12.14 8.69
CA THR A 267 -28.07 -10.85 8.00
C THR A 267 -29.38 -10.15 8.40
N ASN A 268 -29.49 -9.67 9.65
CA ASN A 268 -30.61 -8.81 10.03
C ASN A 268 -30.29 -7.34 9.69
N LEU A 269 -30.69 -6.93 8.49
CA LEU A 269 -30.58 -5.57 7.97
C LEU A 269 -31.82 -4.76 8.39
N LYS A 270 -31.83 -4.16 9.59
CA LYS A 270 -32.93 -3.26 10.00
C LYS A 270 -32.42 -1.91 10.48
N GLY A 271 -33.01 -0.86 9.91
CA GLY A 271 -33.05 0.49 10.47
C GLY A 271 -31.87 1.40 10.07
N CYS A 272 -32.01 2.11 8.95
CA CYS A 272 -31.40 3.43 8.77
C CYS A 272 -32.09 4.22 7.64
N ALA A 273 -31.85 5.53 7.62
CA ALA A 273 -32.39 6.47 6.65
C ALA A 273 -32.14 6.01 5.19
N PRO A 274 -32.97 6.44 4.21
CA PRO A 274 -32.79 6.08 2.80
C PRO A 274 -31.35 6.40 2.36
N GLY A 275 -30.62 5.39 1.88
CA GLY A 275 -29.20 5.56 1.52
C GLY A 275 -28.21 5.31 2.66
N THR A 276 -28.56 4.57 3.72
CA THR A 276 -27.60 3.94 4.64
C THR A 276 -28.17 2.60 5.13
N MET A 277 -27.47 1.50 4.92
CA MET A 277 -27.68 0.25 5.66
C MET A 277 -26.86 0.28 6.95
N VAL A 278 -27.41 -0.31 7.98
CA VAL A 278 -26.67 -0.64 9.19
C VAL A 278 -26.81 -2.14 9.37
N ILE A 279 -25.68 -2.83 9.39
CA ILE A 279 -25.60 -4.20 9.86
C ILE A 279 -25.34 -4.13 11.35
N THR A 280 -26.37 -4.41 12.13
CA THR A 280 -26.20 -4.64 13.56
C THR A 280 -25.72 -6.07 13.73
N LEU A 281 -24.42 -6.23 13.98
CA LEU A 281 -23.90 -7.50 14.45
C LEU A 281 -24.09 -7.54 15.97
N VAL A 282 -24.38 -8.71 16.53
CA VAL A 282 -24.53 -8.88 17.98
C VAL A 282 -23.27 -8.30 18.65
N GLY A 283 -23.38 -7.20 19.41
CA GLY A 283 -22.23 -6.53 20.04
C GLY A 283 -21.61 -5.31 19.31
N GLY A 284 -22.19 -4.80 18.21
CA GLY A 284 -21.76 -3.52 17.61
C GLY A 284 -22.42 -3.14 16.28
N LEU A 285 -22.46 -1.84 15.97
CA LEU A 285 -23.02 -1.28 14.72
C LEU A 285 -21.96 -1.24 13.59
N LEU A 286 -22.28 -1.83 12.44
CA LEU A 286 -21.53 -1.71 11.20
C LEU A 286 -22.37 -0.87 10.22
N TYR A 287 -21.88 0.29 9.78
CA TYR A 287 -22.58 1.14 8.82
C TYR A 287 -22.17 0.76 7.41
N ILE A 288 -23.09 0.54 6.49
CA ILE A 288 -22.86 0.29 5.06
C ILE A 288 -23.68 1.31 4.27
N ILE A 289 -23.07 2.24 3.56
CA ILE A 289 -23.84 3.20 2.75
C ILE A 289 -24.10 2.54 1.37
N PRO A 290 -25.34 2.46 0.86
CA PRO A 290 -25.62 2.00 -0.51
C PRO A 290 -24.74 2.73 -1.53
N GLY A 291 -23.94 1.96 -2.26
CA GLY A 291 -22.97 2.47 -3.23
C GLY A 291 -21.70 3.09 -2.63
N ARG A 292 -21.51 3.09 -1.30
CA ARG A 292 -20.34 3.65 -0.61
C ARG A 292 -19.86 2.82 0.59
N LEU A 293 -18.55 2.60 0.60
CA LEU A 293 -17.81 1.59 1.33
C LEU A 293 -17.55 1.92 2.81
N ILE A 294 -18.00 1.11 3.79
CA ILE A 294 -17.56 1.25 5.19
C ILE A 294 -17.59 -0.11 5.94
N ALA A 295 -16.55 -0.91 5.84
CA ALA A 295 -16.27 -1.95 6.84
C ALA A 295 -14.77 -2.28 6.88
N THR A 296 -14.24 -2.58 8.07
CA THR A 296 -12.89 -3.11 8.26
C THR A 296 -13.00 -4.41 9.05
N PHE A 297 -12.09 -5.38 8.86
CA PHE A 297 -12.09 -6.64 9.63
C PHE A 297 -12.10 -6.41 11.15
N SER A 298 -11.47 -5.32 11.62
CA SER A 298 -11.46 -4.95 13.03
C SER A 298 -12.84 -4.60 13.60
N THR A 299 -13.76 -4.11 12.76
CA THR A 299 -15.14 -3.80 13.15
C THR A 299 -15.97 -5.09 13.29
N LEU A 300 -15.68 -6.11 12.48
CA LEU A 300 -16.37 -7.41 12.52
C LEU A 300 -16.03 -8.23 13.77
N ARG A 301 -14.79 -8.19 14.27
CA ARG A 301 -14.37 -8.95 15.47
C ARG A 301 -15.03 -8.46 16.77
N LYS A 302 -15.24 -7.15 16.94
CA LYS A 302 -15.89 -6.61 18.15
C LYS A 302 -17.29 -7.17 18.39
N ALA A 303 -17.98 -7.54 17.31
CA ALA A 303 -19.26 -8.24 17.41
C ALA A 303 -19.12 -9.70 17.90
N SER A 304 -18.07 -10.41 17.48
CA SER A 304 -17.88 -11.81 17.88
C SER A 304 -17.51 -12.04 19.36
N SER A 305 -17.12 -10.99 20.11
CA SER A 305 -16.53 -11.12 21.45
C SER A 305 -17.43 -10.74 22.63
N PHE A 306 -18.73 -10.44 22.42
CA PHE A 306 -19.67 -10.10 23.49
C PHE A 306 -20.82 -11.10 23.56
N THR A 307 -20.65 -12.15 24.36
CA THR A 307 -21.75 -13.01 24.83
C THR A 307 -22.16 -12.55 26.22
N GLY A 308 -23.12 -11.63 26.33
CA GLY A 308 -23.61 -11.21 27.65
C GLY A 308 -24.60 -10.04 27.67
N ALA A 309 -25.86 -10.39 27.94
CA ALA A 309 -26.89 -9.67 28.70
C ALA A 309 -27.70 -8.48 28.09
N THR A 310 -29.00 -8.79 27.97
CA THR A 310 -30.25 -8.05 28.25
C THR A 310 -30.73 -6.85 27.38
N PRO A 311 -32.03 -6.85 27.00
CA PRO A 311 -32.62 -5.82 26.13
C PRO A 311 -33.05 -4.60 26.95
N VAL A 312 -32.67 -3.40 26.49
CA VAL A 312 -33.24 -2.15 27.00
C VAL A 312 -34.45 -1.79 26.14
N THR A 313 -35.63 -1.85 26.75
CA THR A 313 -36.89 -1.32 26.21
C THR A 313 -36.86 0.20 26.22
N THR A 314 -37.11 0.80 25.06
CA THR A 314 -37.39 2.22 24.87
C THR A 314 -38.77 2.62 25.40
N PRO A 315 -38.97 3.86 25.85
CA PRO A 315 -40.12 4.66 25.46
C PRO A 315 -39.89 5.32 24.11
#